data_AF-A0A1G1K0E3-F1
#
_entry.id   AF-A0A1G1K0E3-F1
#
_cell.length_a   1.000
_cell.length_b   1.000
_cell.length_c   1.000
_cell.angle_alpha   90.00
_cell.angle_beta   90.00
_cell.angle_gamma   90.00
#
_symmetry.space_group_name_H-M   'P 1'
#
loop_
_entity.id
_entity.type
_entity.pdbx_description
1 polymer ?
#
loop_
_entity_poly.entity_id
_entity_poly.type
_entity_poly.pdbx_seq_one_letter_code
_entity_poly.pdbx_strand_id
1 'polypeptide(L)' 'MYMSRSYELIVVGGYHNVGSFINKLEHYSKNFSVHNIQIAGGEKNDTAHQCTLIVVAYIKRMGMA' A
#
# COMPACT_ATOMS: atom_id res chain seq x y z
N MET A 1 10.73 17.61 12.59
CA MET A 1 10.18 16.37 13.19
C MET A 1 9.19 15.75 12.20
N TYR A 2 9.33 14.46 11.88
CA TYR A 2 8.35 13.75 11.05
C TYR A 2 7.30 13.08 11.93
N MET A 3 6.05 13.03 11.46
CA MET A 3 4.99 12.23 12.08
C MET A 3 4.64 11.09 11.12
N SER A 4 4.48 9.88 11.64
CA SER A 4 4.00 8.75 10.86
C SER A 4 2.48 8.62 10.97
N ARG A 5 1.85 8.23 9.86
CA ARG A 5 0.43 7.79 9.82
C ARG A 5 0.38 6.44 9.11
N SER A 6 -0.25 5.47 9.76
CA SER A 6 -0.44 4.13 9.21
C SER A 6 -1.84 4.00 8.62
N TYR A 7 -1.95 3.40 7.44
CA TYR A 7 -3.20 3.13 6.75
C TYR A 7 -3.24 1.65 6.34
N GLU A 8 -4.34 0.98 6.63
CA GLU A 8 -4.63 -0.32 6.04
C GLU A 8 -5.31 -0.10 4.68
N LEU A 9 -4.72 -0.66 3.62
CA LEU A 9 -5.26 -0.62 2.27
C LEU A 9 -5.66 -2.03 1.86
N ILE A 10 -6.88 -2.16 1.37
CA ILE A 10 -7.40 -3.37 0.74
C ILE A 10 -7.58 -3.08 -0.74
N VAL A 11 -6.86 -3.81 -1.60
CA VAL A 11 -6.92 -3.69 -3.05
C VAL A 11 -7.33 -5.03 -3.65
N VAL A 12 -8.18 -5.00 -4.68
CA VAL A 12 -8.67 -6.21 -5.35
C VAL A 12 -8.26 -6.17 -6.81
N GLY A 13 -7.61 -7.23 -7.29
CA GLY A 13 -7.22 -7.37 -8.69
C GLY A 13 -6.29 -8.55 -8.94
N GLY A 14 -5.95 -8.80 -10.20
CA GLY A 14 -4.99 -9.84 -10.54
C GLY A 14 -3.60 -9.57 -9.99
N TYR A 15 -2.80 -10.63 -9.79
CA TYR A 15 -1.44 -10.55 -9.23
C TYR A 15 -0.57 -9.49 -9.92
N HIS A 16 -0.61 -9.43 -11.25
CA HIS A 16 0.17 -8.46 -12.01
C HIS A 16 -0.26 -7.00 -11.72
N ASN A 17 -1.57 -6.76 -11.63
CA ASN A 17 -2.11 -5.42 -11.37
C ASN A 17 -1.77 -4.96 -9.94
N VAL A 18 -1.92 -5.85 -8.96
CA VAL A 18 -1.57 -5.57 -7.55
C VAL A 18 -0.07 -5.30 -7.41
N GLY A 19 0.78 -6.11 -8.05
CA GLY A 19 2.23 -5.88 -8.06
C GLY A 19 2.61 -4.55 -8.69
N SER A 20 1.99 -4.19 -9.83
CA SER A 20 2.20 -2.87 -10.47
C SER A 20 1.76 -1.71 -9.57
N PHE A 21 0.64 -1.86 -8.86
CA PHE A 21 0.15 -0.85 -7.91
C PHE A 21 1.14 -0.62 -6.77
N ILE A 22 1.61 -1.68 -6.11
CA ILE A 22 2.58 -1.58 -5.00
C ILE A 22 3.88 -0.94 -5.48
N ASN A 23 4.39 -1.37 -6.63
CA ASN A 23 5.60 -0.80 -7.21
C ASN A 23 5.46 0.71 -7.46
N LYS A 24 4.34 1.16 -8.05
CA LYS A 24 4.07 2.59 -8.26
C LYS A 24 3.93 3.36 -6.95
N LEU A 25 3.40 2.72 -5.91
CA LEU A 25 3.25 3.33 -4.59
C LEU A 25 4.61 3.59 -3.92
N GLU A 26 5.56 2.66 -4.04
CA GLU A 26 6.92 2.83 -3.51
C GLU A 26 7.72 3.91 -4.27
N HIS A 27 7.47 4.05 -5.58
CA HIS A 27 8.08 5.10 -6.41
C HIS A 27 7.36 6.45 -6.32
N TYR A 28 6.25 6.52 -5.60
CA TYR A 28 5.53 7.77 -5.43
C TYR A 28 6.39 8.74 -4.61
N SER A 29 6.51 9.99 -5.06
CA SER A 29 7.48 10.99 -4.56
C SER A 29 7.33 11.42 -3.09
N LYS A 30 6.37 10.85 -2.38
CA LYS A 30 6.14 11.07 -0.95
C LYS A 30 6.77 9.94 -0.15
N ASN A 31 7.25 10.25 1.04
CA ASN A 31 7.87 9.25 1.92
C ASN A 31 6.81 8.27 2.45
N PHE A 32 6.70 7.11 1.79
CA PHE A 32 5.86 5.99 2.22
C PHE A 32 6.71 4.74 2.45
N SER A 33 6.22 3.82 3.27
CA SER A 33 6.73 2.46 3.38
C SER A 33 5.56 1.48 3.39
N VAL A 34 5.72 0.36 2.69
CA VAL A 34 4.71 -0.70 2.60
C VAL A 34 5.13 -1.86 3.49
N HIS A 35 4.20 -2.37 4.29
CA HIS A 35 4.42 -3.46 5.24
C HIS A 35 3.25 -4.45 5.21
N ASN A 36 3.50 -5.66 5.75
CA ASN A 36 2.47 -6.68 6.00
C ASN A 36 1.57 -6.96 4.78
N ILE A 37 2.16 -7.24 3.62
CA ILE A 37 1.44 -7.59 2.40
C ILE A 37 0.85 -9.00 2.57
N GLN A 38 -0.47 -9.09 2.53
CA GLN A 38 -1.22 -10.35 2.63
C GLN A 38 -2.12 -10.51 1.42
N ILE A 39 -2.02 -11.64 0.73
CA ILE A 39 -2.82 -11.93 -0.45
C ILE A 39 -3.74 -13.10 -0.12
N ALA A 40 -5.05 -12.83 -0.12
CA ALA A 40 -6.06 -13.87 -0.04
C ALA A 40 -6.38 -14.36 -1.46
N GLY A 41 -6.23 -15.66 -1.70
CA GLY A 41 -6.67 -16.30 -2.93
C GLY A 41 -8.18 -16.17 -3.09
N GLY A 42 -8.63 -15.92 -4.32
CA GLY A 42 -10.04 -16.05 -4.67
C GLY A 42 -10.40 -17.52 -4.85
N GLU A 43 -11.66 -17.80 -5.18
CA GLU A 43 -12.11 -19.17 -5.46
C GLU A 43 -11.34 -19.80 -6.63
N LYS A 44 -11.44 -21.12 -6.81
CA LYS A 44 -10.77 -21.83 -7.91
C LYS A 44 -11.22 -21.22 -9.25
N ASN A 45 -10.26 -20.68 -10.03
CA ASN A 45 -10.43 -19.92 -11.28
C ASN A 45 -10.68 -18.41 -11.13
N ASP A 46 -10.63 -17.87 -9.92
CA ASP A 46 -10.73 -16.43 -9.75
C ASP A 46 -9.43 -15.75 -10.16
N THR A 47 -9.56 -14.74 -11.04
CA THR A 47 -8.42 -13.97 -11.56
C THR A 47 -8.16 -12.72 -10.70
N ALA A 48 -9.06 -12.42 -9.77
CA ALA A 48 -8.91 -11.34 -8.81
C ALA A 48 -8.50 -11.89 -7.44
N HIS A 49 -7.59 -11.18 -6.79
CA HIS A 49 -7.13 -11.48 -5.45
C HIS A 49 -7.28 -10.23 -4.58
N GLN A 50 -7.73 -10.44 -3.35
CA GLN A 50 -7.71 -9.39 -2.35
C GLN A 50 -6.31 -9.33 -1.75
N CYS A 51 -5.68 -8.17 -1.84
CA CYS A 51 -4.41 -7.87 -1.22
C CYS A 51 -4.62 -6.82 -0.13
N THR A 52 -4.22 -7.14 1.09
CA THR A 52 -4.22 -6.22 2.22
C THR A 52 -2.78 -5.82 2.50
N LEU A 53 -2.53 -4.52 2.64
CA LEU A 53 -1.20 -3.99 2.92
C LEU A 53 -1.27 -2.79 3.87
N ILE A 54 -0.24 -2.61 4.68
CA ILE A 54 -0.12 -1.47 5.59
C ILE A 54 0.81 -0.43 4.97
N VAL A 55 0.31 0.78 4.74
CA VAL A 55 1.07 1.92 4.22
C VAL A 55 1.36 2.90 5.34
N VAL A 56 2.64 3.13 5.61
CA VAL A 56 3.09 4.12 6.58
C VAL A 56 3.57 5.35 5.84
N ALA A 57 2.90 6.48 6.06
CA ALA A 57 3.23 7.79 5.50
C ALA A 57 4.06 8.61 6.49
N TYR A 58 5.21 9.13 6.07
CA TYR A 58 6.01 10.05 6.88
C TYR A 58 5.75 11.49 6.46
N ILE A 59 4.95 12.19 7.25
CA ILE A 59 4.53 13.55 6.99
C ILE A 59 5.49 14.51 7.71
N LYS A 60 6.14 15.40 6.95
CA LYS A 60 6.96 16.47 7.52
C LYS A 60 6.02 17.43 8.25
N ARG A 61 6.20 17.59 9.57
CA ARG A 61 5.50 18.61 10.34
C ARG A 61 6.03 19.96 9.87
N MET A 62 5.26 20.69 9.06
CA MET A 62 5.57 22.10 8.80
C MET A 62 5.33 22.84 10.12
N GLY A 63 6.38 23.46 10.65
CA GLY A 63 6.26 24.31 11.84
C GLY A 63 5.23 25.40 11.54
N MET A 64 4.29 25.59 12.46
CA MET A 64 3.51 26.82 12.48
C MET A 64 4.51 27.97 12.66
N ALA A 65 4.48 28.90 11.71
CA ALA A 65 5.24 30.15 11.77
C ALA A 65 4.83 30.96 13.01
#